data_AF-A0A2D6L984-F1
#
_entry.id   AF-A0A2D6L984-F1
#
_cell.length_a   1.000
_cell.length_b   1.000
_cell.length_c   1.000
_cell.angle_alpha   90.00
_cell.angle_beta   90.00
_cell.angle_gamma   90.00
#
_symmetry.space_group_name_H-M   'P 1'
#
loop_
_entity.id
_entity.type
_entity.pdbx_description
1 polymer ?
#
loop_
_entity_poly.entity_id
_entity_poly.type
_entity_poly.pdbx_seq_one_letter_code
_entity_poly.pdbx_strand_id
1 'polypeptide(L)'
;MKKLLYSIGFWALPLFVLAQGFNPFTNILTKVKNILDLVVPIVITLALIYFIWGVAQYVTAKDDDKKAEARDTMIYGTIGLFVIVSVWGIVMLLQQFTGVQPINTPPTLPTIPS
;
A
#
# COMPACT_ATOMS: atom_id res chain seq x y z
N MET A 1 25.09 -8.45 46.39
CA MET A 1 23.79 -9.01 45.96
C MET A 1 23.01 -8.10 45.01
N LYS A 2 22.98 -6.76 45.19
CA LYS A 2 22.24 -5.84 44.30
C LYS A 2 22.70 -5.86 42.82
N LYS A 3 24.00 -6.07 42.57
CA LYS A 3 24.61 -6.15 41.23
C LYS A 3 24.22 -7.39 40.42
N LEU A 4 23.77 -8.46 41.10
CA LEU A 4 23.26 -9.68 40.47
C LEU A 4 21.81 -9.53 39.97
N LEU A 5 21.02 -8.68 40.62
CA LEU A 5 19.64 -8.37 40.17
C LEU A 5 19.65 -7.56 38.88
N TYR A 6 20.58 -6.61 38.72
CA TYR A 6 20.72 -5.83 37.50
C TYR A 6 21.17 -6.66 36.28
N SER A 7 22.04 -7.65 36.46
CA SER A 7 22.49 -8.53 35.37
C SER A 7 21.40 -9.50 34.90
N ILE A 8 20.51 -9.94 35.79
CA ILE A 8 19.35 -10.78 35.45
C ILE A 8 18.27 -9.95 34.73
N GLY A 9 18.05 -8.71 35.16
CA GLY A 9 17.13 -7.78 34.50
C GLY A 9 17.49 -7.50 33.04
N PHE A 10 18.79 -7.37 32.73
CA PHE A 10 19.26 -7.13 31.36
C PHE A 10 19.04 -8.33 30.42
N TRP A 11 19.18 -9.55 30.94
CA TRP A 11 18.90 -10.79 30.20
C TRP A 11 17.41 -11.10 30.04
N ALA A 12 16.54 -10.48 30.85
CA ALA A 12 15.10 -10.61 30.74
C ALA A 12 14.49 -9.65 29.71
N LEU A 13 15.20 -8.58 29.29
CA LEU A 13 14.75 -7.62 28.27
C LEU A 13 14.30 -8.26 26.95
N PRO A 14 15.00 -9.28 26.39
CA PRO A 14 14.57 -9.95 25.16
C PRO A 14 13.23 -10.68 25.33
N LEU A 15 12.93 -11.21 26.53
CA LEU A 15 11.66 -11.88 26.79
C LEU A 15 10.48 -10.91 26.76
N PHE A 16 10.70 -9.65 27.17
CA PHE A 16 9.69 -8.60 27.05
C PHE A 16 9.54 -8.07 25.63
N VAL A 17 10.60 -8.09 24.81
CA VAL A 17 10.54 -7.78 23.37
C VAL A 17 9.76 -8.88 22.61
N LEU A 18 9.96 -10.15 22.96
CA LEU A 18 9.21 -11.27 22.37
C LEU A 18 7.74 -11.34 22.85
N ALA A 19 7.40 -10.73 23.99
CA ALA A 19 6.02 -10.66 24.51
C ALA A 19 5.20 -9.49 23.94
N GLN A 20 5.81 -8.61 23.14
CA GLN A 20 5.12 -7.49 22.51
C GLN A 20 4.22 -7.98 21.36
N GLY A 21 2.98 -8.30 21.72
CA GLY A 21 1.84 -8.06 20.85
C GLY A 21 1.46 -9.21 19.93
N PHE A 22 0.91 -10.29 20.49
CA PHE A 22 -0.03 -11.10 19.73
C PHE A 22 -1.36 -10.34 19.63
N ASN A 23 -1.42 -9.40 18.69
CA ASN A 23 -2.65 -8.72 18.30
C ASN A 23 -3.13 -9.39 17.00
N PRO A 24 -3.92 -10.48 17.07
CA PRO A 24 -4.30 -11.25 15.88
C PRO A 24 -4.97 -10.37 14.82
N PHE A 25 -5.77 -9.38 15.24
CA PHE A 25 -6.40 -8.40 14.35
C PHE A 25 -5.40 -7.51 13.59
N THR A 26 -4.38 -6.96 14.26
CA THR A 26 -3.38 -6.11 13.59
C THR A 26 -2.46 -6.94 12.69
N ASN A 27 -2.19 -8.20 13.07
CA ASN A 27 -1.38 -9.10 12.25
C ASN A 27 -2.08 -9.43 10.93
N ILE A 28 -3.38 -9.74 10.97
CA ILE A 28 -4.17 -9.99 9.75
C ILE A 28 -4.22 -8.72 8.90
N LEU A 29 -4.53 -7.56 9.50
CA LEU A 29 -4.60 -6.31 8.76
C LEU A 29 -3.26 -5.93 8.11
N THR A 30 -2.16 -6.13 8.81
CA THR A 30 -0.81 -5.86 8.27
C THR A 30 -0.47 -6.83 7.14
N LYS A 31 -0.82 -8.12 7.25
CA LYS A 31 -0.63 -9.09 6.16
C LYS A 31 -1.44 -8.72 4.93
N VAL A 32 -2.72 -8.36 5.10
CA VAL A 32 -3.59 -7.91 4.01
C VAL A 32 -3.02 -6.64 3.37
N LYS A 33 -2.64 -5.64 4.17
CA LYS A 33 -2.00 -4.41 3.68
C LYS A 33 -0.76 -4.73 2.85
N ASN A 34 0.14 -5.58 3.32
CA ASN A 34 1.36 -5.92 2.60
C ASN A 34 1.08 -6.61 1.25
N ILE A 35 0.03 -7.44 1.18
CA ILE A 35 -0.39 -8.06 -0.08
C ILE A 35 -0.94 -6.99 -1.02
N LEU A 36 -1.80 -6.09 -0.54
CA LEU A 36 -2.34 -5.00 -1.35
C LEU A 36 -1.25 -4.06 -1.84
N ASP A 37 -0.30 -3.67 -0.97
CA ASP A 37 0.83 -2.81 -1.33
C ASP A 37 1.71 -3.42 -2.42
N LEU A 38 1.77 -4.76 -2.52
CA LEU A 38 2.46 -5.47 -3.60
C LEU A 38 1.61 -5.56 -4.88
N VAL A 39 0.33 -5.91 -4.74
CA VAL A 39 -0.55 -6.22 -5.90
C VAL A 39 -1.03 -4.96 -6.60
N VAL A 40 -1.40 -3.91 -5.86
CA VAL A 40 -1.95 -2.68 -6.41
C VAL A 40 -1.03 -2.02 -7.46
N PRO A 41 0.27 -1.76 -7.20
CA PRO A 41 1.14 -1.15 -8.21
C PRO A 41 1.32 -2.03 -9.46
N ILE A 42 1.28 -3.36 -9.32
CA ILE A 42 1.31 -4.29 -10.45
C ILE A 42 0.05 -4.11 -11.31
N VAL A 43 -1.14 -4.07 -10.69
CA VAL A 43 -2.41 -3.89 -11.41
C VAL A 43 -2.47 -2.54 -12.09
N ILE A 44 -2.01 -1.45 -11.44
CA ILE A 44 -1.94 -0.11 -12.07
C ILE A 44 -1.05 -0.15 -13.31
N THR A 45 0.11 -0.80 -13.22
CA THR A 45 1.05 -0.91 -14.35
C THR A 45 0.41 -1.67 -15.52
N LEU A 46 -0.27 -2.78 -15.24
CA LEU A 46 -0.99 -3.55 -16.25
C LEU A 46 -2.16 -2.77 -16.86
N ALA A 47 -2.93 -2.05 -16.04
CA ALA A 47 -4.03 -1.21 -16.50
C ALA A 47 -3.53 -0.09 -17.42
N LEU A 48 -2.40 0.54 -17.10
CA LEU A 48 -1.75 1.54 -17.95
C LEU A 48 -1.33 0.94 -19.29
N ILE A 49 -0.68 -0.23 -19.29
CA ILE A 49 -0.29 -0.91 -20.54
C ILE A 49 -1.51 -1.23 -21.39
N TYR A 50 -2.58 -1.77 -20.79
CA TYR A 50 -3.80 -2.10 -21.49
C TYR A 50 -4.50 -0.86 -22.07
N PHE A 51 -4.52 0.24 -21.31
CA PHE A 51 -5.03 1.53 -21.78
C PHE A 51 -4.23 2.05 -22.98
N ILE A 52 -2.89 2.05 -22.90
CA ILE A 52 -2.02 2.48 -24.01
C ILE A 52 -2.23 1.60 -25.24
N TRP A 53 -2.38 0.28 -25.05
CA TRP A 53 -2.69 -0.64 -26.15
C TRP A 53 -4.02 -0.31 -26.83
N GLY A 54 -5.07 -0.04 -26.05
CA GLY A 54 -6.37 0.40 -26.59
C GLY A 54 -6.26 1.69 -27.40
N VAL A 55 -5.48 2.67 -26.92
CA VAL A 55 -5.22 3.93 -27.65
C VAL A 55 -4.47 3.66 -28.96
N ALA A 56 -3.42 2.84 -28.93
CA ALA A 56 -2.66 2.49 -30.12
C ALA A 56 -3.54 1.78 -31.18
N GLN A 57 -4.40 0.86 -30.74
CA GLN A 57 -5.36 0.18 -31.61
C GLN A 57 -6.38 1.16 -32.20
N TYR A 58 -6.86 2.13 -31.42
CA TYR A 58 -7.82 3.13 -31.88
C TYR A 58 -7.22 4.06 -32.95
N VAL A 59 -5.96 4.47 -32.78
CA VAL A 59 -5.26 5.36 -33.72
C VAL A 59 -4.89 4.63 -35.02
N THR A 60 -4.53 3.35 -34.95
CA THR A 60 -4.14 2.55 -36.13
C THR A 60 -5.33 1.94 -36.88
N ALA A 61 -6.51 1.89 -36.25
CA ALA A 61 -7.72 1.37 -36.87
C ALA A 61 -8.21 2.26 -38.02
N LYS A 62 -8.35 1.65 -39.21
CA LYS A 62 -8.91 2.30 -40.41
C LYS A 62 -10.39 1.96 -40.63
N ASP A 63 -10.83 0.83 -40.10
CA ASP A 63 -12.19 0.31 -40.23
C ASP A 63 -13.05 0.76 -39.04
N ASP A 64 -14.31 1.11 -39.27
CA ASP A 64 -15.21 1.61 -38.20
C ASP A 64 -15.48 0.56 -37.12
N ASP A 65 -15.57 -0.72 -37.49
CA ASP A 65 -15.76 -1.82 -36.53
C ASP A 65 -14.57 -1.93 -35.56
N LYS A 66 -13.33 -1.83 -36.08
CA LYS A 66 -12.12 -1.88 -35.26
C LYS A 66 -11.96 -0.65 -34.39
N LYS A 67 -12.45 0.51 -34.84
CA LYS A 67 -12.50 1.73 -34.03
C LYS A 67 -13.48 1.60 -32.87
N ALA A 68 -14.64 0.97 -33.10
CA ALA A 68 -15.62 0.71 -32.05
C ALA A 68 -15.04 -0.22 -30.98
N GLU A 69 -14.42 -1.33 -31.38
CA GLU A 69 -13.78 -2.28 -30.45
C GLU A 69 -12.61 -1.64 -29.68
N ALA A 70 -11.77 -0.87 -30.36
CA ALA A 70 -10.67 -0.16 -29.71
C ALA A 70 -11.17 0.91 -28.73
N ARG A 71 -12.29 1.57 -29.04
CA ARG A 71 -12.93 2.53 -28.13
C ARG A 71 -13.45 1.84 -26.87
N ASP A 72 -14.09 0.70 -27.00
CA ASP A 72 -14.55 -0.07 -25.85
C ASP A 72 -13.37 -0.49 -24.97
N THR A 73 -12.28 -0.96 -25.59
CA THR A 73 -11.02 -1.31 -24.90
C THR A 73 -10.46 -0.13 -24.10
N MET A 74 -10.43 1.08 -24.69
CA MET A 74 -10.00 2.30 -23.98
C MET A 74 -10.92 2.64 -22.81
N ILE A 75 -12.25 2.49 -22.97
CA ILE A 75 -13.23 2.78 -21.92
C ILE A 75 -13.01 1.83 -20.74
N TYR A 76 -12.89 0.52 -20.98
CA TYR A 76 -12.63 -0.46 -19.92
C TYR A 76 -11.29 -0.21 -19.21
N GLY A 77 -10.24 0.11 -19.97
CA GLY A 77 -8.94 0.50 -19.39
C GLY A 77 -9.04 1.75 -18.51
N THR A 78 -9.78 2.76 -18.96
CA THR A 78 -10.00 4.02 -18.22
C THR A 78 -10.80 3.79 -16.95
N ILE A 79 -11.87 2.98 -17.00
CA ILE A 79 -12.68 2.66 -15.83
C ILE A 79 -11.84 1.93 -14.79
N GLY A 80 -11.04 0.95 -15.21
CA GLY A 80 -10.13 0.22 -14.32
C GLY A 80 -9.14 1.15 -13.63
N LEU A 81 -8.51 2.05 -14.39
CA LEU A 81 -7.57 3.04 -13.85
C LEU A 81 -8.28 4.03 -12.90
N PHE A 82 -9.46 4.51 -13.28
CA PHE A 82 -10.25 5.46 -12.51
C PHE A 82 -10.65 4.90 -11.14
N VAL A 83 -11.09 3.64 -11.07
CA VAL A 83 -11.47 3.01 -9.79
C VAL A 83 -10.28 2.94 -8.85
N ILE A 84 -9.11 2.49 -9.33
CA ILE A 84 -7.92 2.34 -8.49
C ILE A 84 -7.46 3.71 -7.96
N VAL A 85 -7.39 4.72 -8.83
CA VAL A 85 -6.98 6.08 -8.44
C VAL A 85 -8.01 6.71 -7.49
N SER A 86 -9.30 6.49 -7.72
CA SER A 86 -10.38 7.03 -6.88
C SER A 86 -10.33 6.48 -5.46
N VAL A 87 -10.07 5.18 -5.28
CA VAL A 87 -9.91 4.59 -3.94
C VAL A 87 -8.76 5.25 -3.18
N TRP A 88 -7.61 5.42 -3.80
CA TRP A 88 -6.47 6.11 -3.17
C TRP A 88 -6.73 7.59 -2.90
N GLY A 89 -7.38 8.29 -3.83
CA GLY A 89 -7.78 9.69 -3.64
C GLY A 89 -8.69 9.86 -2.42
N ILE A 90 -9.69 8.99 -2.26
CA ILE A 90 -10.59 9.01 -1.10
C ILE A 90 -9.83 8.70 0.19
N VAL A 91 -8.93 7.70 0.19
CA VAL A 91 -8.10 7.38 1.36
C VAL A 91 -7.25 8.59 1.77
N MET A 92 -6.65 9.30 0.81
CA MET A 92 -5.87 10.50 1.09
C MET A 92 -6.73 11.62 1.69
N LEU A 93 -7.93 11.84 1.17
CA LEU A 93 -8.87 12.82 1.73
C LEU A 93 -9.24 12.44 3.18
N LEU A 94 -9.55 11.17 3.45
CA LEU A 94 -9.85 10.70 4.80
C LEU A 94 -8.68 10.88 5.76
N GLN A 95 -7.45 10.65 5.31
CA GLN A 95 -6.24 10.91 6.12
C GLN A 95 -6.10 12.39 6.47
N GLN A 96 -6.38 13.29 5.51
CA GLN A 96 -6.35 14.73 5.74
C GLN A 96 -7.40 15.18 6.76
N PHE A 97 -8.62 14.64 6.69
CA PHE A 97 -9.69 14.98 7.64
C PHE A 97 -9.49 14.38 9.03
N THR A 98 -8.98 13.15 9.11
CA THR A 98 -8.82 12.43 10.39
C THR A 98 -7.48 12.70 11.08
N GLY A 99 -6.52 13.34 10.40
CA GLY A 99 -5.18 13.60 10.91
C GLY A 99 -4.31 12.33 11.04
N VAL A 100 -4.77 11.18 10.55
CA VAL A 100 -4.03 9.92 10.60
C VAL A 100 -2.88 9.99 9.60
N GLN A 101 -1.66 10.12 10.12
CA GLN A 101 -0.45 10.15 9.31
C GLN A 101 -0.08 8.73 8.85
N PRO A 102 0.37 8.55 7.60
CA PRO A 102 0.97 7.30 7.17
C PRO A 102 2.14 6.93 8.08
N ILE A 103 2.17 5.69 8.57
CA ILE A 103 3.25 5.16 9.41
C ILE A 103 4.49 4.93 8.54
N ASN A 104 5.14 6.03 8.13
CA ASN A 104 6.34 6.00 7.28
C ASN A 104 7.56 6.58 8.00
N THR A 105 7.42 7.05 9.24
CA THR A 105 8.55 7.48 10.05
C THR A 105 9.01 6.32 10.93
N PRO A 106 10.25 5.82 10.77
CA PRO A 106 10.83 4.93 11.76
C PRO A 106 10.75 5.60 13.14
N PRO A 107 10.44 4.86 14.22
CA PRO A 107 10.40 5.44 15.56
C PRO A 107 11.78 6.01 15.89
N THR A 108 11.88 7.34 15.99
CA THR A 108 13.09 8.00 16.45
C THR A 108 13.25 7.69 17.93
N LEU A 109 14.34 7.00 18.27
CA LEU A 109 14.70 6.77 19.67
C LEU A 109 14.92 8.13 20.37
N PRO A 110 14.39 8.32 21.59
CA PRO A 110 14.71 9.51 22.39
C PRO A 110 16.22 9.57 22.62
N THR A 111 16.87 10.60 22.10
CA THR A 111 18.28 10.86 22.37
C THR A 111 18.41 11.52 23.75
N ILE A 112 19.33 10.99 24.55
CA ILE A 112 19.69 11.56 25.84
C ILE A 112 20.44 12.88 25.57
N PRO A 113 20.07 14.01 26.20
CA PRO A 113 20.84 15.25 26.06
C PRO A 113 22.24 15.05 26.64
N SER A 114 23.25 15.57 25.93
CA SER A 114 24.65 15.65 26.39
C SER A 114 24.79 16.54 27.61
#